data_AF-A0A511MX33-F1
#
_entry.id   AF-A0A511MX33-F1
#
_cell.length_a   1.000
_cell.length_b   1.000
_cell.length_c   1.000
_cell.angle_alpha   90.00
_cell.angle_beta   90.00
_cell.angle_gamma   90.00
#
_symmetry.space_group_name_H-M   'P 1'
#
loop_
_entity.id
_entity.type
_entity.pdbx_description
1 polymer ?
#
loop_
_entity_poly.entity_id
_entity_poly.type
_entity_poly.pdbx_seq_one_letter_code
_entity_poly.pdbx_strand_id
1 'polypeptide(L)' 'MSENKPQTESIEVIADRLQTPKWQLDGLLLRKGWAFGHPITEAQFKKELKAWLTGPTVPAQKGEK' A
#
# COMPACT_ATOMS: atom_id res chain seq x y z
N MET A 1 18.36 -5.49 21.11
CA MET A 1 17.12 -4.77 20.75
C MET A 1 16.94 -4.96 19.26
N SER A 2 15.87 -5.65 18.85
CA SER A 2 15.70 -6.11 17.47
C SER A 2 15.71 -4.95 16.48
N GLU A 3 16.71 -4.94 15.62
CA GLU A 3 16.88 -3.97 14.55
C GLU A 3 15.85 -4.30 13.45
N ASN A 4 14.60 -3.91 13.67
CA ASN A 4 13.52 -4.11 12.70
C ASN A 4 13.67 -3.07 11.58
N LYS A 5 14.73 -3.20 10.78
CA LYS A 5 14.88 -2.43 9.54
C LYS A 5 13.70 -2.79 8.64
N PRO A 6 13.05 -1.82 7.99
CA PRO A 6 11.99 -2.10 7.04
C PRO A 6 12.59 -2.88 5.86
N GLN A 7 12.46 -4.21 5.91
CA GLN A 7 12.93 -5.07 4.84
C GLN A 7 11.98 -4.90 3.66
N THR A 8 12.56 -4.60 2.50
CA THR A 8 11.82 -4.52 1.24
C THR A 8 11.52 -5.96 0.82
N GLU A 9 10.24 -6.28 0.68
CA GLU A 9 9.76 -7.60 0.27
C GLU A 9 8.94 -7.44 -1.01
N SER A 10 8.63 -8.55 -1.67
CA SER A 10 7.72 -8.51 -2.82
C SER A 10 6.32 -8.11 -2.35
N ILE A 11 5.65 -7.27 -3.13
CA ILE A 11 4.30 -6.78 -2.84
C ILE A 11 3.29 -7.91 -2.55
N GLU A 12 3.48 -9.07 -3.18
CA GLU A 12 2.67 -10.28 -2.97
C GLU A 12 2.86 -10.89 -1.58
N VAL A 13 4.10 -10.95 -1.11
CA VAL A 13 4.45 -11.47 0.22
C VAL A 13 3.84 -10.57 1.30
N ILE A 14 3.89 -9.26 1.08
CA ILE A 14 3.27 -8.29 1.97
C ILE A 14 1.74 -8.39 1.92
N ALA A 15 1.17 -8.52 0.71
CA ALA A 15 -0.27 -8.68 0.54
C ALA A 15 -0.78 -9.96 1.22
N ASP A 16 -0.09 -11.09 1.07
CA ASP A 16 -0.40 -12.36 1.72
C ASP A 16 -0.30 -12.24 3.25
N ARG A 17 0.80 -11.67 3.77
CA ARG A 17 1.00 -11.43 5.20
C ARG A 17 -0.10 -10.56 5.81
N LEU A 18 -0.57 -9.56 5.07
CA LEU A 18 -1.64 -8.66 5.50
C LEU A 18 -3.05 -9.19 5.14
N GLN A 19 -3.15 -10.40 4.60
CA GLN A 19 -4.38 -11.02 4.13
C GLN A 19 -5.20 -10.09 3.22
N THR A 20 -4.49 -9.34 2.37
CA THR A 20 -5.07 -8.38 1.45
C THR A 20 -5.81 -9.13 0.34
N PRO A 21 -7.11 -8.86 0.12
CA PRO A 21 -7.86 -9.51 -0.94
C PRO A 21 -7.21 -9.30 -2.32
N LYS A 22 -7.25 -10.31 -3.17
CA LYS A 22 -6.64 -10.26 -4.52
C LYS A 22 -7.12 -9.06 -5.35
N TRP A 23 -8.42 -8.72 -5.27
CA TRP A 23 -8.96 -7.55 -5.97
C TRP A 23 -8.34 -6.22 -5.50
N GLN A 24 -7.90 -6.16 -4.24
CA GLN A 24 -7.23 -4.97 -3.72
C GLN A 24 -5.80 -4.84 -4.19
N LEU A 25 -5.08 -5.97 -4.19
CA LEU A 25 -3.72 -6.04 -4.74
C LEU A 25 -3.71 -5.71 -6.23
N ASP A 26 -4.54 -6.39 -7.03
CA ASP A 26 -4.65 -6.15 -8.48
C ASP A 26 -5.04 -4.69 -8.78
N GLY A 27 -5.99 -4.11 -8.03
CA GLY A 27 -6.37 -2.72 -8.19
C GLY A 27 -5.26 -1.72 -7.83
N LEU A 28 -4.48 -2.02 -6.78
CA LEU A 28 -3.31 -1.23 -6.41
C LEU A 28 -2.20 -1.31 -7.46
N LEU A 29 -1.90 -2.52 -7.96
CA LEU A 29 -0.93 -2.75 -9.03
C LEU A 29 -1.30 -1.96 -10.29
N LEU A 30 -2.56 -2.03 -10.72
CA LEU A 30 -3.07 -1.28 -11.87
C LEU A 30 -2.98 0.23 -11.68
N ARG A 31 -3.39 0.77 -10.52
CA ARG A 31 -3.33 2.22 -10.25
C ARG A 31 -1.90 2.75 -10.26
N LYS A 32 -0.94 1.94 -9.81
CA LYS A 32 0.46 2.34 -9.72
C LYS A 32 1.31 1.96 -10.93
N GLY A 33 0.79 1.12 -11.83
CA GLY A 33 1.58 0.54 -12.91
C GLY A 33 2.68 -0.39 -12.39
N TRP A 34 2.43 -1.09 -11.28
CA TRP A 34 3.38 -2.04 -10.69
C TRP A 34 3.17 -3.44 -11.24
N ALA A 35 4.25 -4.21 -11.31
CA ALA A 35 4.22 -5.62 -11.63
C ALA A 35 4.19 -6.49 -10.36
N PHE A 36 3.79 -7.75 -10.53
CA PHE A 36 4.04 -8.80 -9.53
C PHE A 36 5.56 -8.91 -9.26
N GLY A 37 5.94 -9.19 -8.01
CA GLY A 37 7.33 -9.08 -7.55
C GLY A 37 7.85 -7.67 -7.29
N HIS A 38 7.02 -6.61 -7.35
CA HIS A 38 7.48 -5.25 -7.05
C HIS A 38 8.02 -5.14 -5.61
N PRO A 39 9.28 -4.69 -5.41
CA PRO A 39 9.86 -4.55 -4.09
C PRO A 39 9.28 -3.32 -3.38
N ILE A 40 8.59 -3.55 -2.26
CA ILE A 40 8.02 -2.48 -1.43
C ILE A 40 8.18 -2.82 0.05
N THR A 41 8.09 -1.82 0.92
CA THR A 41 8.04 -2.04 2.37
C THR A 41 6.59 -2.20 2.83
N GLU A 42 6.37 -2.93 3.92
CA GLU A 42 5.02 -3.10 4.49
C GLU A 42 4.35 -1.74 4.79
N ALA A 43 5.12 -0.77 5.30
CA ALA A 43 4.63 0.57 5.61
C ALA A 43 4.17 1.33 4.36
N GLN A 44 4.94 1.27 3.26
CA GLN A 44 4.53 1.86 1.99
C GLN A 44 3.32 1.14 1.41
N PHE A 45 3.31 -0.20 1.43
CA PHE A 45 2.15 -0.95 0.94
C PHE A 45 0.87 -0.56 1.66
N LYS A 46 0.87 -0.51 3.00
CA LYS A 46 -0.28 -0.06 3.81
C LYS A 46 -0.72 1.36 3.46
N LYS A 47 0.24 2.28 3.29
CA LYS A 47 -0.05 3.68 2.92
C LYS A 47 -0.71 3.77 1.55
N GLU A 48 -0.17 3.09 0.56
CA GLU A 48 -0.67 3.13 -0.81
C GLU A 48 -2.00 2.38 -0.95
N LEU A 49 -2.14 1.23 -0.27
CA LEU A 49 -3.40 0.49 -0.18
C LEU A 49 -4.50 1.35 0.47
N LYS A 50 -4.19 2.04 1.57
CA LYS A 50 -5.13 2.96 2.22
C LYS A 50 -5.48 4.13 1.29
N ALA A 51 -4.50 4.77 0.66
CA ALA A 51 -4.74 5.84 -0.31
C ALA A 51 -5.55 5.37 -1.54
N TRP A 52 -5.48 4.08 -1.84
CA TRP A 52 -6.29 3.46 -2.87
C TRP A 52 -7.73 3.20 -2.43
N LEU A 53 -7.94 2.55 -1.29
CA LEU A 53 -9.25 2.25 -0.72
C LEU A 53 -10.05 3.50 -0.34
N THR A 54 -9.38 4.57 0.08
CA THR A 54 -10.04 5.81 0.52
C THR A 54 -10.47 6.71 -0.66
N GLY A 55 -10.21 6.30 -1.91
CA GLY A 55 -10.53 7.09 -3.11
C GLY A 55 -9.82 8.45 -3.14
N PRO A 56 -10.16 9.38 -4.06
CA PRO A 56 -9.81 10.78 -3.89
C PRO A 56 -10.57 11.31 -2.68
N THR A 57 -10.07 11.06 -1.47
CA THR A 57 -10.17 12.08 -0.44
C THR A 57 -9.51 13.30 -1.06
N VAL A 58 -10.34 14.22 -1.57
CA VAL A 58 -10.04 15.64 -1.43
C VAL A 58 -9.31 15.76 -0.10
N PRO A 59 -8.10 16.34 -0.03
CA PRO A 59 -7.59 16.70 1.28
C PRO A 59 -8.76 17.42 1.93
N ALA A 60 -9.19 16.97 3.11
CA ALA A 60 -10.00 17.84 3.94
C ALA A 60 -9.11 19.06 4.16
N GLN A 61 -9.21 20.04 3.25
CA GLN A 61 -8.86 21.41 3.48
C GLN A 61 -9.79 21.80 4.61
N LYS A 62 -9.28 21.51 5.81
CA LYS A 62 -9.88 21.84 7.08
C LYS A 62 -9.85 23.36 7.13
N GLY A 63 -10.95 23.95 6.68
CA GLY A 63 -11.41 25.30 6.97
C GLY A 63 -10.38 26.41 6.93
N GLU A 64 -10.34 27.16 5.84
CA GLU A 64 -10.29 28.61 5.97
C GLU A 64 -11.61 29.07 6.60
N LYS A 65 -11.53 29.62 7.81
CA LYS A 65 -12.50 30.54 8.38
C LYS A 65 -11.75 31.62 9.13
#